data_AF-E4TEM1-F1
#
_entry.id   AF-E4TEM1-F1
#
_cell.length_a   1.000
_cell.length_b   1.000
_cell.length_c   1.000
_cell.angle_alpha   90.00
_cell.angle_beta   90.00
_cell.angle_gamma   90.00
#
_symmetry.space_group_name_H-M   'P 1'
#
loop_
_entity.id
_entity.type
_entity.pdbx_description
1 polymer ?
#
loop_
_entity_poly.entity_id
_entity_poly.type
_entity_poly.pdbx_seq_one_letter_code
_entity_poly.pdbx_strand_id
1 'polypeptide(L)'
;MWEKFKKFVKNDPVVFVIAVVVIFVGFVFSQVEVLHYTSESEFCGKCHPEQKVGPLGEYYTWSKNVHSAAKVECIDCHGEPGFIGYMKAKIGGLGDVYGEFFKSKEHKLEVLAKGASDPKYAAKLVPNTTCLHCHSDEINAKNRKEKVMSVGINFRLIDNVVNPRFRESFGKVDILKDKIVAGVDPKHKAHLDKGLNCVDCHLGVAHGGNKHNLPKMETCFKCHDEMKNADNKIKAPANDDCQTCHTLQKSNQQGTTIKGVDEVKWYMADLQCSDCHKSAFTRPNTDVCASCHDASYAQIMIDTQKEFLGKLTTISKLRDELSAHRESMKPGQIALFNQLNLMVKVLEKDGSKGIHNPDYFNNIFDAANQLVDKIKNYKEEPKVEKTDAKKVAAKSEVVAKEEPAKVFKANNPKELMDIAPETINLAEQHKINSTKKPVVFAHKKHAEMFECTKCHEKPEEGTLKVKITKLDGTNNSFHNELCFPCHKENKVKNGTSCTTCHK
;
A
#
# COMPACT_ATOMS: atom_id res chain seq x y z
N MET A 1 -23.77 10.37 51.18
CA MET A 1 -23.61 9.94 49.76
C MET A 1 -23.40 8.44 49.66
N TRP A 2 -22.47 7.88 50.44
CA TRP A 2 -22.16 6.44 50.51
C TRP A 2 -23.35 5.52 50.85
N GLU A 3 -24.16 5.88 51.86
CA GLU A 3 -25.33 5.06 52.24
C GLU A 3 -26.43 5.06 51.16
N LYS A 4 -26.57 6.15 50.39
CA LYS A 4 -27.49 6.21 49.25
C LYS A 4 -27.02 5.30 48.10
N PHE A 5 -25.70 5.24 47.87
CA PHE A 5 -25.09 4.35 46.89
C PHE A 5 -25.25 2.88 47.26
N LYS A 6 -24.97 2.50 48.52
CA LYS A 6 -25.23 1.12 49.01
C LYS A 6 -26.69 0.71 48.85
N LYS A 7 -27.62 1.62 49.13
CA LYS A 7 -29.06 1.38 48.98
C LYS A 7 -29.45 1.19 47.51
N PHE A 8 -28.91 1.99 46.60
CA PHE A 8 -29.07 1.81 45.15
C PHE A 8 -28.52 0.48 44.65
N VAL A 9 -27.30 0.10 45.04
CA VAL A 9 -26.69 -1.18 44.64
C VAL A 9 -27.51 -2.39 45.13
N LYS A 10 -28.09 -2.29 46.34
CA LYS A 10 -28.96 -3.35 46.90
C LYS A 10 -30.34 -3.42 46.25
N ASN A 11 -30.93 -2.27 45.94
CA ASN A 11 -32.29 -2.19 45.39
C ASN A 11 -32.33 -2.50 43.89
N ASP A 12 -31.31 -2.06 43.14
CA ASP A 12 -31.26 -2.14 41.68
C ASP A 12 -29.93 -2.77 41.20
N PRO A 13 -29.59 -4.01 41.62
CA PRO A 13 -28.29 -4.61 41.33
C PRO A 13 -28.02 -4.78 39.83
N VAL A 14 -29.06 -5.04 39.03
CA VAL A 14 -28.95 -5.17 37.57
C VAL A 14 -28.54 -3.84 36.93
N VAL A 15 -29.15 -2.72 37.35
CA VAL A 15 -28.83 -1.39 36.82
C VAL A 15 -27.40 -1.01 37.20
N PHE A 16 -26.98 -1.31 38.43
CA PHE A 16 -25.59 -1.10 38.87
C PHE A 16 -24.59 -1.91 38.04
N VAL A 17 -24.85 -3.21 37.81
CA VAL A 17 -23.99 -4.06 36.98
C VAL A 17 -23.92 -3.54 35.54
N ILE A 18 -25.05 -3.15 34.94
CA ILE A 18 -25.08 -2.56 33.60
C ILE A 18 -24.23 -1.27 33.57
N ALA A 19 -24.37 -0.39 34.55
CA ALA A 19 -23.59 0.84 34.62
C ALA A 19 -22.08 0.56 34.71
N VAL A 20 -21.67 -0.40 35.54
CA VAL A 20 -20.26 -0.82 35.65
C VAL A 20 -19.75 -1.41 34.34
N VAL A 21 -20.53 -2.27 33.68
CA VAL A 21 -20.17 -2.85 32.38
C VAL A 21 -20.02 -1.76 31.31
N VAL A 22 -20.95 -0.81 31.25
CA VAL A 22 -20.89 0.32 30.30
C VAL A 22 -19.65 1.17 30.55
N ILE A 23 -19.33 1.49 31.80
CA ILE A 23 -18.10 2.23 32.16
C ILE A 23 -16.86 1.44 31.76
N PHE A 24 -16.83 0.13 32.06
CA PHE A 24 -15.68 -0.72 31.73
C PHE A 24 -15.47 -0.83 30.22
N VAL A 25 -16.53 -1.06 29.44
CA VAL A 25 -16.46 -1.12 27.97
C VAL A 25 -16.03 0.23 27.40
N GLY A 26 -16.58 1.35 27.92
CA GLY A 26 -16.16 2.69 27.52
C GLY A 26 -14.69 2.97 27.84
N PHE A 27 -14.22 2.52 29.01
CA PHE A 27 -12.81 2.61 29.39
C PHE A 27 -11.92 1.79 28.45
N VAL A 28 -12.23 0.51 28.21
CA VAL A 28 -11.48 -0.35 27.27
C VAL A 28 -11.43 0.27 25.88
N PHE A 29 -12.56 0.75 25.37
CA PHE A 29 -12.62 1.43 24.08
C PHE A 29 -11.71 2.67 24.04
N SER A 30 -11.75 3.50 25.07
CA SER A 30 -10.89 4.68 25.15
C SER A 30 -9.39 4.33 25.15
N GLN A 31 -9.00 3.25 25.84
CA GLN A 31 -7.60 2.79 25.85
C GLN A 31 -7.15 2.25 24.49
N VAL A 32 -8.02 1.52 23.79
CA VAL A 32 -7.73 1.05 22.43
C VAL A 32 -7.49 2.24 21.50
N GLU A 33 -8.30 3.29 21.59
CA GLU A 33 -8.14 4.48 20.76
C GLU A 33 -6.83 5.23 21.07
N VAL A 34 -6.47 5.36 22.36
CA VAL A 34 -5.17 5.93 22.76
C VAL A 34 -4.00 5.09 22.24
N LEU A 35 -4.12 3.76 22.27
CA LEU A 35 -3.11 2.87 21.71
C LEU A 35 -2.96 3.06 20.20
N HIS A 36 -4.06 3.20 19.45
CA HIS A 36 -4.00 3.50 18.02
C HIS A 36 -3.38 4.86 17.74
N TYR A 37 -3.84 5.91 18.42
CA TYR A 37 -3.30 7.26 18.27
C TYR A 37 -1.78 7.31 18.51
N THR A 38 -1.30 6.67 19.57
CA THR A 38 0.14 6.60 19.89
C THR A 38 0.92 5.64 18.97
N SER A 39 0.27 4.98 18.01
CA SER A 39 0.88 4.10 16.99
C SER A 39 1.05 4.79 15.64
N GLU A 40 0.35 5.89 15.43
CA GLU A 40 0.42 6.66 14.19
C GLU A 40 1.78 7.33 14.06
N SER A 41 2.29 7.39 12.84
CA SER A 41 3.60 8.01 12.57
C SER A 41 3.61 9.50 12.92
N GLU A 42 2.45 10.18 12.87
CA GLU A 42 2.30 11.58 13.30
C GLU A 42 2.60 11.76 14.79
N PHE A 43 2.23 10.79 15.63
CA PHE A 43 2.60 10.81 17.05
C PHE A 43 4.12 10.75 17.22
N CYS A 44 4.80 9.87 16.47
CA CYS A 44 6.27 9.81 16.46
C CYS A 44 6.88 11.14 16.00
N GLY A 45 6.27 11.82 15.02
CA GLY A 45 6.71 13.12 14.51
C GLY A 45 6.76 14.24 15.56
N LYS A 46 6.05 14.11 16.69
CA LYS A 46 6.12 15.07 17.80
C LYS A 46 7.46 15.05 18.53
N CYS A 47 8.11 13.89 18.60
CA CYS A 47 9.43 13.70 19.19
C CYS A 47 10.55 13.70 18.12
N HIS A 48 10.21 13.41 16.87
CA HIS A 48 11.11 13.41 15.71
C HIS A 48 10.73 14.53 14.69
N PRO A 49 10.92 15.82 15.04
CA PRO A 49 10.39 16.94 14.26
C PRO A 49 11.30 17.41 13.12
N GLU A 50 12.54 16.95 13.03
CA GLU A 50 13.52 17.48 12.08
C GLU A 50 13.09 17.22 10.63
N GLN A 51 13.21 18.24 9.78
CA GLN A 51 12.81 18.19 8.37
C GLN A 51 14.00 17.90 7.44
N LYS A 52 14.92 17.05 7.89
CA LYS A 52 16.14 16.67 7.17
C LYS A 52 16.51 15.22 7.46
N VAL A 53 17.37 14.64 6.62
CA VAL A 53 17.93 13.31 6.86
C VAL A 53 18.88 13.38 8.06
N GLY A 54 18.76 12.43 8.98
CA GLY A 54 19.58 12.32 10.18
C GLY A 54 18.75 12.06 11.44
N PRO A 55 19.40 12.05 12.62
CA PRO A 55 18.72 11.89 13.90
C PRO A 55 17.58 12.89 14.08
N LEU A 56 16.46 12.43 14.63
CA LEU A 56 15.21 13.19 14.83
C LEU A 56 14.47 13.53 13.51
N GLY A 57 14.97 13.10 12.35
CA GLY A 57 14.36 13.30 11.04
C GLY A 57 13.61 12.08 10.51
N GLU A 58 13.38 11.08 11.35
CA GLU A 58 12.82 9.78 10.98
C GLU A 58 11.40 9.91 10.42
N TYR A 59 10.55 10.74 11.01
CA TYR A 59 9.19 11.00 10.52
C TYR A 59 9.20 11.70 9.15
N TYR A 60 10.06 12.70 8.98
CA TYR A 60 10.21 13.43 7.71
C TYR A 60 10.71 12.54 6.58
N THR A 61 11.68 11.69 6.86
CA THR A 61 12.23 10.77 5.86
C THR A 61 11.26 9.65 5.52
N TRP A 62 10.52 9.13 6.51
CA TRP A 62 9.45 8.16 6.32
C TRP A 62 8.34 8.71 5.43
N SER A 63 7.86 9.95 5.67
CA SER A 63 6.73 10.53 4.93
C SER A 63 7.00 10.68 3.42
N LYS A 64 8.28 10.69 3.02
CA LYS A 64 8.71 10.72 1.61
C LYS A 64 8.85 9.34 0.99
N ASN A 65 8.87 8.27 1.79
CA ASN A 65 9.14 6.91 1.36
C ASN A 65 7.91 6.25 0.71
N VAL A 66 8.15 5.25 -0.15
CA VAL A 66 7.08 4.43 -0.74
C VAL A 66 6.20 3.71 0.28
N HIS A 67 6.73 3.36 1.46
CA HIS A 67 5.95 2.68 2.49
C HIS A 67 4.92 3.63 3.13
N SER A 68 5.24 4.90 3.33
CA SER A 68 4.27 5.90 3.79
C SER A 68 3.14 6.10 2.76
N ALA A 69 3.46 6.10 1.46
CA ALA A 69 2.44 6.12 0.40
C ALA A 69 1.53 4.87 0.39
N ALA A 70 1.96 3.76 1.00
CA ALA A 70 1.16 2.56 1.22
C ALA A 70 0.50 2.52 2.61
N LYS A 71 0.55 3.62 3.38
CA LYS A 71 0.03 3.76 4.75
C LYS A 71 0.67 2.78 5.75
N VAL A 72 1.91 2.38 5.50
CA VAL A 72 2.70 1.57 6.43
C VAL A 72 3.31 2.53 7.45
N GLU A 73 2.86 2.43 8.70
CA GLU A 73 3.25 3.30 9.80
C GLU A 73 4.63 2.92 10.37
N CYS A 74 5.26 3.80 11.15
CA CYS A 74 6.53 3.53 11.82
C CYS A 74 6.52 2.20 12.58
N ILE A 75 5.48 1.95 13.38
CA ILE A 75 5.35 0.73 14.19
C ILE A 75 5.05 -0.54 13.37
N ASP A 76 4.61 -0.39 12.12
CA ASP A 76 4.45 -1.54 11.22
C ASP A 76 5.82 -2.14 10.83
N CYS A 77 6.89 -1.34 10.89
CA CYS A 77 8.26 -1.81 10.68
C CYS A 77 8.98 -2.12 12.02
N HIS A 78 8.77 -1.29 13.04
CA HIS A 78 9.47 -1.38 14.33
C HIS A 78 8.79 -2.32 15.36
N GLY A 79 7.63 -2.90 15.04
CA GLY A 79 6.94 -3.86 15.89
C GLY A 79 6.62 -5.16 15.15
N GLU A 80 6.93 -6.31 15.75
CA GLU A 80 6.61 -7.60 15.15
C GLU A 80 5.10 -7.76 14.87
N PRO A 81 4.69 -8.47 13.80
CA PRO A 81 3.27 -8.74 13.52
C PRO A 81 2.56 -9.48 14.67
N GLY A 82 1.27 -9.23 14.83
CA GLY A 82 0.38 -9.80 15.83
C GLY A 82 0.29 -9.01 17.13
N PHE A 83 -0.73 -9.30 17.93
CA PHE A 83 -1.05 -8.63 19.19
C PHE A 83 0.11 -8.61 20.17
N ILE A 84 0.81 -9.74 20.34
CA ILE A 84 1.97 -9.82 21.24
C ILE A 84 3.10 -8.90 20.77
N GLY A 85 3.37 -8.85 19.46
CA GLY A 85 4.38 -7.96 18.89
C GLY A 85 4.00 -6.49 19.04
N TYR A 86 2.73 -6.16 18.83
CA TYR A 86 2.16 -4.84 19.08
C TYR A 86 2.35 -4.39 20.54
N MET A 87 1.97 -5.23 21.51
CA MET A 87 2.12 -4.91 22.93
C MET A 87 3.60 -4.77 23.34
N LYS A 88 4.49 -5.62 22.82
CA LYS A 88 5.94 -5.50 23.05
C LYS A 88 6.49 -4.18 22.52
N ALA A 89 6.10 -3.77 21.31
CA ALA A 89 6.50 -2.49 20.74
C ALA A 89 6.01 -1.32 21.59
N LYS A 90 4.79 -1.40 22.14
CA LYS A 90 4.24 -0.39 23.06
C LYS A 90 4.98 -0.31 24.38
N ILE A 91 5.30 -1.44 25.01
CA ILE A 91 6.10 -1.47 26.25
C ILE A 91 7.51 -0.94 25.99
N GLY A 92 8.12 -1.30 24.85
CA GLY A 92 9.41 -0.75 24.43
C GLY A 92 9.35 0.77 24.27
N GLY A 93 8.32 1.28 23.60
CA GLY A 93 8.11 2.72 23.40
C GLY A 93 7.91 3.52 24.70
N LEU A 94 7.43 2.90 25.79
CA LEU A 94 7.42 3.56 27.11
C LEU A 94 8.85 3.87 27.60
N GLY A 95 9.81 3.00 27.28
CA GLY A 95 11.23 3.23 27.53
C GLY A 95 11.77 4.41 26.72
N ASP A 96 11.34 4.56 25.47
CA ASP A 96 11.72 5.69 24.62
C ASP A 96 11.10 7.00 25.12
N VAL A 97 9.83 6.99 25.54
CA VAL A 97 9.17 8.14 26.17
C VAL A 97 9.87 8.53 27.48
N TYR A 98 10.22 7.56 28.32
CA TYR A 98 11.04 7.82 29.50
C TYR A 98 12.39 8.44 29.12
N GLY A 99 13.03 7.91 28.07
CA GLY A 99 14.24 8.48 27.48
C GLY A 99 14.07 9.93 27.07
N GLU A 100 12.96 10.28 26.43
CA GLU A 100 12.67 11.61 25.92
C GLU A 100 12.65 12.68 27.03
N PHE A 101 12.03 12.35 28.17
CA PHE A 101 11.89 13.27 29.32
C PHE A 101 13.08 13.26 30.28
N PHE A 102 13.78 12.14 30.43
CA PHE A 102 14.76 11.96 31.51
C PHE A 102 16.21 11.74 31.04
N LYS A 103 16.48 11.57 29.74
CA LYS A 103 17.85 11.41 29.20
C LYS A 103 18.32 12.68 28.48
N SER A 104 19.64 12.85 28.43
CA SER A 104 20.24 14.01 27.76
C SER A 104 20.05 13.95 26.25
N LYS A 105 20.09 15.12 25.61
CA LYS A 105 19.96 15.23 24.15
C LYS A 105 21.07 14.47 23.43
N GLU A 106 22.29 14.49 23.97
CA GLU A 106 23.46 13.81 23.42
C GLU A 106 23.25 12.30 23.38
N HIS A 107 22.73 11.72 24.47
CA HIS A 107 22.42 10.29 24.53
C HIS A 107 21.38 9.89 23.48
N LYS A 108 20.33 10.72 23.31
CA LYS A 108 19.30 10.49 22.28
C LYS A 108 19.91 10.49 20.87
N LEU A 109 20.72 11.50 20.56
CA LEU A 109 21.38 11.61 19.27
C LEU A 109 22.33 10.44 19.00
N GLU A 110 23.06 9.97 20.01
CA GLU A 110 23.93 8.80 19.90
C GLU A 110 23.14 7.53 19.54
N VAL A 111 22.06 7.26 20.27
CA VAL A 111 21.22 6.06 20.02
C VAL A 111 20.59 6.11 18.62
N LEU A 112 20.06 7.26 18.21
CA LEU A 112 19.46 7.43 16.89
C LEU A 112 20.51 7.33 15.78
N ALA A 113 21.67 7.96 15.96
CA ALA A 113 22.78 7.85 15.01
C ALA A 113 23.23 6.40 14.86
N LYS A 114 23.30 5.63 15.95
CA LYS A 114 23.62 4.20 15.92
C LYS A 114 22.54 3.39 15.19
N GLY A 115 21.26 3.66 15.45
CA GLY A 115 20.12 3.09 14.73
C GLY A 115 20.21 3.29 13.22
N ALA A 116 20.65 4.47 12.79
CA ALA A 116 20.73 4.84 11.38
C ALA A 116 22.00 4.32 10.68
N SER A 117 23.07 4.01 11.41
CA SER A 117 24.40 3.75 10.82
C SER A 117 24.97 2.36 11.06
N ASP A 118 24.52 1.63 12.08
CA ASP A 118 25.01 0.28 12.42
C ASP A 118 23.97 -0.78 12.00
N PRO A 119 24.22 -1.57 10.93
CA PRO A 119 23.31 -2.62 10.48
C PRO A 119 23.00 -3.65 11.57
N LYS A 120 23.96 -4.02 12.42
CA LYS A 120 23.75 -5.03 13.48
C LYS A 120 22.84 -4.50 14.57
N TYR A 121 22.94 -3.21 14.87
CA TYR A 121 22.03 -2.56 15.82
C TYR A 121 20.65 -2.37 15.20
N ALA A 122 20.57 -1.88 13.96
CA ALA A 122 19.32 -1.73 13.22
C ALA A 122 18.55 -3.06 13.08
N ALA A 123 19.25 -4.18 12.85
CA ALA A 123 18.66 -5.51 12.73
C ALA A 123 17.94 -5.99 14.00
N LYS A 124 18.31 -5.43 15.18
CA LYS A 124 17.61 -5.68 16.44
C LYS A 124 16.31 -4.88 16.56
N LEU A 125 16.27 -3.71 15.93
CA LEU A 125 15.11 -2.81 15.94
C LEU A 125 14.05 -3.22 14.92
N VAL A 126 14.49 -3.81 13.79
CA VAL A 126 13.62 -4.22 12.69
C VAL A 126 13.98 -5.64 12.25
N PRO A 127 13.27 -6.67 12.75
CA PRO A 127 13.55 -8.05 12.35
C PRO A 127 13.00 -8.35 10.94
N ASN A 128 13.67 -9.25 10.22
CA ASN A 128 13.26 -9.71 8.87
C ASN A 128 11.79 -10.13 8.80
N THR A 129 11.28 -10.73 9.87
CA THR A 129 9.92 -11.25 9.96
C THR A 129 8.87 -10.18 9.66
N THR A 130 9.16 -8.92 10.00
CA THR A 130 8.27 -7.78 9.76
C THR A 130 8.21 -7.45 8.27
N CYS A 131 9.36 -7.30 7.61
CA CYS A 131 9.44 -7.09 6.17
C CYS A 131 8.78 -8.24 5.39
N LEU A 132 9.13 -9.48 5.76
CA LEU A 132 8.65 -10.69 5.10
C LEU A 132 7.16 -10.95 5.34
N HIS A 133 6.55 -10.37 6.36
CA HIS A 133 5.10 -10.44 6.54
C HIS A 133 4.32 -9.84 5.37
N CYS A 134 4.87 -8.79 4.74
CA CYS A 134 4.28 -8.13 3.58
C CYS A 134 4.91 -8.59 2.26
N HIS A 135 6.20 -8.96 2.28
CA HIS A 135 6.97 -9.26 1.07
C HIS A 135 7.09 -10.75 0.72
N SER A 136 6.60 -11.66 1.57
CA SER A 136 6.52 -13.09 1.27
C SER A 136 5.16 -13.68 1.65
N ASP A 137 4.59 -14.46 0.75
CA ASP A 137 3.27 -15.08 0.95
C ASP A 137 3.34 -16.20 1.99
N GLU A 138 4.45 -16.95 1.98
CA GLU A 138 4.68 -18.05 2.91
C GLU A 138 4.88 -17.57 4.34
N ILE A 139 5.69 -16.52 4.52
CA ILE A 139 5.95 -15.94 5.84
C ILE A 139 4.71 -15.21 6.37
N ASN A 140 3.93 -14.57 5.49
CA ASN A 140 2.61 -14.02 5.87
C ASN A 140 1.70 -15.14 6.42
N ALA A 141 1.51 -16.22 5.64
CA ALA A 141 0.64 -17.34 6.02
C ALA A 141 1.10 -17.99 7.33
N LYS A 142 2.41 -18.23 7.49
CA LYS A 142 2.99 -18.76 8.72
C LYS A 142 2.69 -17.87 9.92
N ASN A 143 3.00 -16.57 9.83
CA ASN A 143 2.74 -15.62 10.90
C ASN A 143 1.24 -15.59 11.27
N ARG A 144 0.35 -15.56 10.29
CA ARG A 144 -1.11 -15.55 10.53
C ARG A 144 -1.63 -16.82 11.20
N LYS A 145 -0.97 -17.96 10.99
CA LYS A 145 -1.28 -19.23 11.67
C LYS A 145 -0.75 -19.26 13.11
N GLU A 146 0.44 -18.73 13.33
CA GLU A 146 1.17 -18.86 14.60
C GLU A 146 0.91 -17.71 15.59
N LYS A 147 0.47 -16.54 15.10
CA LYS A 147 0.31 -15.34 15.93
C LYS A 147 -1.13 -14.84 15.94
N VAL A 148 -1.53 -14.25 17.06
CA VAL A 148 -2.85 -13.63 17.22
C VAL A 148 -2.89 -12.32 16.45
N MET A 149 -3.57 -12.28 15.30
CA MET A 149 -3.65 -11.08 14.45
C MET A 149 -4.72 -10.09 14.89
N SER A 150 -5.75 -10.56 15.60
CA SER A 150 -6.84 -9.73 16.10
C SER A 150 -7.44 -10.38 17.35
N VAL A 151 -7.98 -9.56 18.25
CA VAL A 151 -8.79 -9.99 19.41
C VAL A 151 -10.23 -9.47 19.33
N GLY A 152 -10.75 -9.32 18.10
CA GLY A 152 -12.04 -8.67 17.83
C GLY A 152 -11.91 -7.18 17.50
N ILE A 153 -10.69 -6.64 17.58
CA ILE A 153 -10.29 -5.32 17.09
C ILE A 153 -9.03 -5.44 16.23
N ASN A 154 -8.87 -4.51 15.29
CA ASN A 154 -7.71 -4.41 14.42
C ASN A 154 -6.72 -3.42 15.01
N PHE A 155 -5.45 -3.80 15.18
CA PHE A 155 -4.45 -2.98 15.86
C PHE A 155 -3.65 -2.09 14.91
N ARG A 156 -3.03 -2.69 13.89
CA ARG A 156 -2.23 -1.98 12.89
C ARG A 156 -2.52 -2.47 11.48
N LEU A 157 -2.01 -1.76 10.48
CA LEU A 157 -2.11 -2.20 9.09
C LEU A 157 -1.45 -3.57 8.91
N ILE A 158 -0.22 -3.75 9.42
CA ILE A 158 0.53 -5.00 9.21
C ILE A 158 -0.23 -6.25 9.69
N ASP A 159 -0.98 -6.15 10.79
CA ASP A 159 -1.74 -7.27 11.36
C ASP A 159 -2.93 -7.69 10.47
N ASN A 160 -3.39 -6.78 9.62
CA ASN A 160 -4.47 -7.00 8.65
C ASN A 160 -3.98 -7.41 7.26
N VAL A 161 -2.67 -7.43 7.04
CA VAL A 161 -2.09 -7.84 5.76
C VAL A 161 -2.36 -9.33 5.54
N VAL A 162 -2.95 -9.62 4.38
CA VAL A 162 -3.20 -10.99 3.90
C VAL A 162 -2.62 -11.10 2.50
N ASN A 163 -1.56 -11.88 2.38
CA ASN A 163 -0.94 -12.19 1.10
C ASN A 163 -1.57 -13.45 0.46
N PRO A 164 -1.55 -13.59 -0.88
CA PRO A 164 -0.89 -12.71 -1.85
C PRO A 164 -1.67 -11.42 -2.16
N ARG A 165 -2.96 -11.36 -1.80
CA ARG A 165 -3.88 -10.27 -2.16
C ARG A 165 -3.30 -8.86 -1.90
N PHE A 166 -2.73 -8.63 -0.72
CA PHE A 166 -2.16 -7.33 -0.38
C PHE A 166 -0.97 -6.99 -1.29
N ARG A 167 0.05 -7.86 -1.34
CA ARG A 167 1.24 -7.71 -2.19
C ARG A 167 0.89 -7.49 -3.66
N GLU A 168 0.03 -8.33 -4.21
CA GLU A 168 -0.40 -8.28 -5.61
C GLU A 168 -1.19 -7.03 -5.93
N SER A 169 -1.95 -6.48 -4.96
CA SER A 169 -2.63 -5.21 -5.17
C SER A 169 -1.63 -4.11 -5.53
N PHE A 170 -0.41 -4.14 -5.00
CA PHE A 170 0.67 -3.19 -5.31
C PHE A 170 1.57 -3.63 -6.48
N GLY A 171 1.21 -4.70 -7.20
CA GLY A 171 2.00 -5.24 -8.31
C GLY A 171 3.40 -5.69 -7.87
N LYS A 172 3.56 -6.11 -6.61
CA LYS A 172 4.83 -6.60 -6.08
C LYS A 172 4.93 -8.10 -6.24
N VAL A 173 6.14 -8.62 -6.32
CA VAL A 173 6.45 -10.04 -6.41
C VAL A 173 6.77 -10.60 -5.02
N ASP A 174 6.63 -11.91 -4.81
CA ASP A 174 7.14 -12.56 -3.58
C ASP A 174 8.67 -12.62 -3.69
N ILE A 175 9.36 -11.85 -2.86
CA ILE A 175 10.81 -11.65 -2.99
C ILE A 175 11.62 -12.92 -2.70
N LEU A 176 11.00 -13.95 -2.11
CA LEU A 176 11.65 -15.23 -1.81
C LEU A 176 11.44 -16.29 -2.89
N LYS A 177 10.42 -16.14 -3.74
CA LYS A 177 10.02 -17.13 -4.74
C LYS A 177 10.16 -16.64 -6.17
N ASP A 178 9.82 -15.39 -6.41
CA ASP A 178 9.75 -14.82 -7.74
C ASP A 178 11.06 -14.11 -8.11
N LYS A 179 11.33 -14.02 -9.41
CA LYS A 179 12.45 -13.23 -9.93
C LYS A 179 12.16 -11.74 -9.78
N ILE A 180 13.18 -10.97 -9.40
CA ILE A 180 13.09 -9.51 -9.42
C ILE A 180 13.17 -9.03 -10.86
N VAL A 181 12.04 -8.55 -11.39
CA VAL A 181 11.90 -8.14 -12.80
C VAL A 181 12.43 -6.72 -13.05
N ALA A 182 12.69 -5.93 -12.01
CA ALA A 182 13.16 -4.56 -12.16
C ALA A 182 14.29 -4.22 -11.18
N GLY A 183 15.52 -4.16 -11.69
CA GLY A 183 16.75 -3.90 -10.94
C GLY A 183 17.68 -5.11 -10.92
N VAL A 184 18.57 -5.14 -9.93
CA VAL A 184 19.42 -6.29 -9.63
C VAL A 184 18.61 -7.29 -8.79
N ASP A 185 18.71 -8.57 -9.10
CA ASP A 185 18.12 -9.65 -8.31
C ASP A 185 19.18 -10.20 -7.34
N PRO A 186 19.14 -9.83 -6.04
CA PRO A 186 20.13 -10.31 -5.09
C PRO A 186 19.87 -11.76 -4.68
N LYS A 187 18.84 -12.46 -5.18
CA LYS A 187 18.46 -13.80 -4.68
C LYS A 187 18.23 -13.78 -3.16
N HIS A 188 17.24 -12.99 -2.71
CA HIS A 188 16.96 -12.76 -1.29
C HIS A 188 16.94 -14.05 -0.45
N LYS A 189 16.29 -15.12 -0.94
CA LYS A 189 16.24 -16.39 -0.23
C LYS A 189 17.64 -16.96 0.07
N ALA A 190 18.56 -16.92 -0.90
CA ALA A 190 19.91 -17.42 -0.71
C ALA A 190 20.66 -16.64 0.38
N HIS A 191 20.47 -15.32 0.46
CA HIS A 191 21.09 -14.48 1.49
C HIS A 191 20.45 -14.67 2.86
N LEU A 192 19.13 -14.79 2.93
CA LEU A 192 18.42 -15.07 4.19
C LEU A 192 18.79 -16.43 4.76
N ASP A 193 18.93 -17.46 3.92
CA ASP A 193 19.36 -18.80 4.34
C ASP A 193 20.81 -18.80 4.90
N LYS A 194 21.59 -17.76 4.63
CA LYS A 194 22.91 -17.50 5.22
C LYS A 194 22.88 -16.64 6.49
N GLY A 195 21.68 -16.28 6.97
CA GLY A 195 21.49 -15.55 8.22
C GLY A 195 21.56 -14.03 8.10
N LEU A 196 21.59 -13.46 6.89
CA LEU A 196 21.60 -12.01 6.71
C LEU A 196 20.24 -11.40 7.08
N ASN A 197 20.28 -10.17 7.61
CA ASN A 197 19.11 -9.32 7.81
C ASN A 197 18.87 -8.43 6.58
N CYS A 198 17.61 -8.08 6.32
CA CYS A 198 17.21 -7.13 5.29
C CYS A 198 18.00 -5.82 5.39
N VAL A 199 18.23 -5.30 6.60
CA VAL A 199 18.93 -4.03 6.83
C VAL A 199 20.44 -4.11 6.65
N ASP A 200 21.02 -5.31 6.50
CA ASP A 200 22.44 -5.46 6.15
C ASP A 200 22.72 -4.87 4.76
N CYS A 201 21.72 -4.92 3.87
CA CYS A 201 21.79 -4.26 2.55
C CYS A 201 20.87 -3.03 2.47
N HIS A 202 19.68 -3.11 3.06
CA HIS A 202 18.65 -2.08 2.98
C HIS A 202 18.69 -1.10 4.17
N LEU A 203 19.87 -0.78 4.70
CA LEU A 203 19.98 0.15 5.82
C LEU A 203 19.29 1.49 5.51
N GLY A 204 18.47 1.97 6.45
CA GLY A 204 17.74 3.22 6.30
C GLY A 204 16.60 3.18 5.29
N VAL A 205 15.89 2.04 5.10
CA VAL A 205 14.72 1.92 4.19
C VAL A 205 13.81 3.14 4.23
N ALA A 206 13.40 3.56 5.43
CA ALA A 206 12.55 4.74 5.65
C ALA A 206 13.35 6.00 6.04
N HIS A 207 14.60 5.86 6.47
CA HIS A 207 15.39 6.95 7.04
C HIS A 207 16.36 7.63 6.06
N GLY A 208 16.52 7.09 4.86
CA GLY A 208 17.44 7.63 3.84
C GLY A 208 16.94 8.87 3.09
N GLY A 209 15.69 9.31 3.32
CA GLY A 209 15.10 10.50 2.69
C GLY A 209 14.70 10.34 1.22
N ASN A 210 14.89 9.15 0.65
CA ASN A 210 14.52 8.82 -0.73
C ASN A 210 13.16 8.12 -0.79
N LYS A 211 12.39 8.38 -1.85
CA LYS A 211 11.15 7.65 -2.15
C LYS A 211 11.39 6.14 -2.19
N HIS A 212 12.46 5.73 -2.86
CA HIS A 212 12.97 4.36 -2.85
C HIS A 212 14.40 4.38 -2.35
N ASN A 213 14.63 3.99 -1.09
CA ASN A 213 15.99 3.81 -0.58
C ASN A 213 16.47 2.38 -0.88
N LEU A 214 17.26 2.24 -1.94
CA LEU A 214 17.78 0.95 -2.42
C LEU A 214 19.27 0.80 -2.08
N PRO A 215 19.77 -0.44 -1.90
CA PRO A 215 21.18 -0.70 -1.71
C PRO A 215 22.01 -0.20 -2.90
N LYS A 216 23.28 0.12 -2.65
CA LYS A 216 24.25 0.45 -3.69
C LYS A 216 25.03 -0.81 -4.07
N MET A 217 25.55 -0.86 -5.30
CA MET A 217 26.39 -1.99 -5.74
C MET A 217 27.64 -2.18 -4.88
N GLU A 218 28.20 -1.08 -4.35
CA GLU A 218 29.33 -1.12 -3.41
C GLU A 218 29.05 -2.00 -2.19
N THR A 219 27.80 -2.03 -1.69
CA THR A 219 27.39 -2.89 -0.58
C THR A 219 27.55 -4.37 -0.95
N CYS A 220 27.13 -4.75 -2.16
CA CYS A 220 27.25 -6.11 -2.66
C CYS A 220 28.73 -6.49 -2.83
N PHE A 221 29.50 -5.65 -3.52
CA PHE A 221 30.89 -5.90 -3.86
C PHE A 221 31.76 -6.06 -2.63
N LYS A 222 31.65 -5.13 -1.68
CA LYS A 222 32.42 -5.18 -0.43
C LYS A 222 32.13 -6.47 0.34
N CYS A 223 30.85 -6.80 0.54
CA CYS A 223 30.48 -8.00 1.28
C CYS A 223 30.90 -9.28 0.54
N HIS A 224 30.69 -9.37 -0.77
CA HIS A 224 31.08 -10.55 -1.54
C HIS A 224 32.60 -10.76 -1.55
N ASP A 225 33.39 -9.70 -1.71
CA ASP A 225 34.85 -9.79 -1.65
C ASP A 225 35.33 -10.20 -0.26
N GLU A 226 34.81 -9.58 0.79
CA GLU A 226 35.12 -9.95 2.19
C GLU A 226 34.83 -11.43 2.45
N MET A 227 33.68 -11.93 2.00
CA MET A 227 33.28 -13.32 2.20
C MET A 227 34.13 -14.29 1.39
N LYS A 228 34.44 -13.98 0.12
CA LYS A 228 35.32 -14.82 -0.72
C LYS A 228 36.75 -14.88 -0.18
N ASN A 229 37.25 -13.76 0.34
CA ASN A 229 38.58 -13.69 0.93
C ASN A 229 38.64 -14.42 2.28
N ALA A 230 37.54 -14.43 3.05
CA ALA A 230 37.47 -15.14 4.31
C ALA A 230 37.41 -16.68 4.15
N ASP A 231 36.69 -17.19 3.13
CA ASP A 231 36.60 -18.63 2.86
C ASP A 231 36.40 -18.89 1.36
N ASN A 232 37.37 -19.57 0.75
CA ASN A 232 37.36 -19.93 -0.67
C ASN A 232 36.23 -20.90 -1.06
N LYS A 233 35.54 -21.51 -0.09
CA LYS A 233 34.36 -22.35 -0.32
C LYS A 233 33.09 -21.52 -0.50
N ILE A 234 33.10 -20.23 -0.14
CA ILE A 234 31.96 -19.35 -0.32
C ILE A 234 31.81 -18.99 -1.80
N LYS A 235 30.76 -19.52 -2.42
CA LYS A 235 30.41 -19.31 -3.83
C LYS A 235 29.64 -18.01 -4.05
N ALA A 236 30.12 -16.89 -3.51
CA ALA A 236 29.57 -15.59 -3.86
C ALA A 236 30.00 -15.24 -5.31
N PRO A 237 29.09 -14.70 -6.15
CA PRO A 237 29.45 -14.24 -7.50
C PRO A 237 30.60 -13.24 -7.48
N ALA A 238 31.45 -13.28 -8.52
CA ALA A 238 32.50 -12.27 -8.71
C ALA A 238 31.90 -10.93 -9.15
N ASN A 239 32.55 -9.83 -8.78
CA ASN A 239 32.02 -8.48 -9.02
C ASN A 239 32.01 -8.09 -10.51
N ASP A 240 32.82 -8.75 -11.32
CA ASP A 240 32.91 -8.61 -12.78
C ASP A 240 31.92 -9.51 -13.54
N ASP A 241 31.23 -10.44 -12.86
CA ASP A 241 30.15 -11.24 -13.46
C ASP A 241 28.86 -10.40 -13.55
N CYS A 242 28.84 -9.53 -14.56
CA CYS A 242 27.76 -8.56 -14.75
C CYS A 242 26.40 -9.26 -14.90
N GLN A 243 26.31 -10.34 -15.68
CA GLN A 243 25.04 -10.96 -16.06
C GLN A 243 24.38 -11.74 -14.90
N THR A 244 25.18 -12.29 -13.98
CA THR A 244 24.64 -12.97 -12.79
C THR A 244 23.83 -12.01 -11.91
N CYS A 245 24.24 -10.74 -11.83
CA CYS A 245 23.56 -9.71 -11.04
C CYS A 245 22.55 -8.90 -11.88
N HIS A 246 22.94 -8.44 -13.07
CA HIS A 246 22.18 -7.57 -13.98
C HIS A 246 21.22 -8.34 -14.90
N THR A 247 20.37 -9.16 -14.29
CA THR A 247 19.40 -9.99 -15.02
C THR A 247 18.36 -9.17 -15.80
N LEU A 248 18.01 -7.98 -15.32
CA LEU A 248 17.15 -7.03 -16.05
C LEU A 248 17.78 -6.61 -17.38
N GLN A 249 19.02 -6.10 -17.34
CA GLN A 249 19.70 -5.63 -18.55
C GLN A 249 19.84 -6.77 -19.56
N LYS A 250 20.19 -7.97 -19.10
CA LYS A 250 20.26 -9.14 -19.99
C LYS A 250 18.91 -9.50 -20.61
N SER A 251 17.84 -9.54 -19.82
CA SER A 251 16.50 -9.83 -20.34
C SER A 251 15.98 -8.74 -21.29
N ASN A 252 16.32 -7.47 -21.05
CA ASN A 252 16.01 -6.37 -21.97
C ASN A 252 16.73 -6.53 -23.30
N GLN A 253 18.03 -6.86 -23.29
CA GLN A 253 18.79 -7.15 -24.51
C GLN A 253 18.20 -8.34 -25.29
N GLN A 254 17.68 -9.36 -24.60
CA GLN A 254 17.00 -10.48 -25.26
C GLN A 254 15.56 -10.13 -25.71
N GLY A 255 14.98 -9.04 -25.22
CA GLY A 255 13.62 -8.63 -25.53
C GLY A 255 12.53 -9.43 -24.82
N THR A 256 12.80 -10.01 -23.65
CA THR A 256 11.90 -10.97 -23.00
C THR A 256 11.47 -10.57 -21.58
N THR A 257 11.73 -9.32 -21.16
CA THR A 257 11.56 -8.88 -19.77
C THR A 257 10.10 -8.82 -19.33
N ILE A 258 9.21 -8.38 -20.22
CA ILE A 258 7.80 -8.09 -19.91
C ILE A 258 6.90 -9.00 -20.72
N LYS A 259 6.08 -9.79 -20.02
CA LYS A 259 5.07 -10.65 -20.64
C LYS A 259 4.02 -9.82 -21.37
N GLY A 260 3.70 -10.20 -22.61
CA GLY A 260 2.66 -9.55 -23.43
C GLY A 260 3.14 -8.31 -24.19
N VAL A 261 4.45 -8.03 -24.18
CA VAL A 261 5.11 -7.13 -25.11
C VAL A 261 5.79 -7.98 -26.17
N ASP A 262 5.70 -7.58 -27.44
CA ASP A 262 6.31 -8.31 -28.55
C ASP A 262 7.83 -8.44 -28.34
N GLU A 263 8.29 -9.69 -28.33
CA GLU A 263 9.69 -10.02 -28.07
C GLU A 263 10.56 -9.66 -29.27
N VAL A 264 11.62 -8.88 -29.02
CA VAL A 264 12.58 -8.47 -30.06
C VAL A 264 13.98 -8.55 -29.48
N LYS A 265 14.79 -9.50 -29.94
CA LYS A 265 16.20 -9.62 -29.52
C LYS A 265 17.00 -8.46 -30.11
N TRP A 266 17.76 -7.76 -29.28
CA TRP A 266 18.66 -6.69 -29.72
C TRP A 266 19.78 -7.25 -30.61
N TYR A 267 20.12 -6.54 -31.68
CA TYR A 267 21.14 -6.98 -32.64
C TYR A 267 22.55 -7.10 -32.04
N MET A 268 22.82 -6.44 -30.91
CA MET A 268 24.09 -6.55 -30.15
C MET A 268 23.95 -7.39 -28.87
N ALA A 269 22.86 -8.14 -28.69
CA ALA A 269 22.61 -8.89 -27.44
C ALA A 269 23.61 -10.03 -27.16
N ASP A 270 24.37 -10.44 -28.17
CA ASP A 270 25.40 -11.49 -28.09
C ASP A 270 26.80 -10.93 -27.75
N LEU A 271 26.99 -9.61 -27.77
CA LEU A 271 28.20 -8.96 -27.28
C LEU A 271 28.32 -9.14 -25.76
N GLN A 272 29.56 -9.18 -25.28
CA GLN A 272 29.83 -9.18 -23.84
C GLN A 272 29.61 -7.78 -23.29
N CYS A 273 29.15 -7.68 -22.04
CA CYS A 273 28.95 -6.38 -21.39
C CYS A 273 30.24 -5.56 -21.37
N SER A 274 31.39 -6.22 -21.21
CA SER A 274 32.73 -5.64 -21.20
C SER A 274 33.15 -5.01 -22.53
N ASP A 275 32.53 -5.41 -23.64
CA ASP A 275 32.81 -4.84 -24.96
C ASP A 275 32.40 -3.36 -25.01
N CYS A 276 31.44 -2.96 -24.17
CA CYS A 276 31.02 -1.57 -24.05
C CYS A 276 31.32 -0.95 -22.68
N HIS A 277 31.26 -1.72 -21.60
CA HIS A 277 31.43 -1.25 -20.24
C HIS A 277 32.84 -1.52 -19.73
N LYS A 278 33.60 -0.44 -19.45
CA LYS A 278 34.96 -0.55 -18.89
C LYS A 278 34.99 -1.00 -17.43
N SER A 279 33.93 -0.72 -16.67
CA SER A 279 33.77 -1.15 -15.28
C SER A 279 32.29 -1.08 -14.86
N ALA A 280 31.95 -1.66 -13.71
CA ALA A 280 30.62 -1.55 -13.11
C ALA A 280 30.26 -0.10 -12.67
N PHE A 281 31.24 0.80 -12.59
CA PHE A 281 31.06 2.17 -12.12
C PHE A 281 31.09 3.22 -13.24
N THR A 282 31.60 2.85 -14.41
CA THR A 282 31.78 3.77 -15.54
C THR A 282 30.72 3.49 -16.60
N ARG A 283 29.86 4.48 -16.86
CA ARG A 283 28.90 4.38 -17.96
C ARG A 283 29.62 4.54 -19.31
N PRO A 284 29.24 3.78 -20.35
CA PRO A 284 29.76 3.97 -21.70
C PRO A 284 29.44 5.38 -22.23
N ASN A 285 30.35 5.91 -23.04
CA ASN A 285 30.18 7.13 -23.80
C ASN A 285 30.22 6.82 -25.31
N THR A 286 30.05 7.84 -26.15
CA THR A 286 30.06 7.71 -27.60
C THR A 286 31.36 7.14 -28.17
N ASP A 287 32.49 7.33 -27.48
CA ASP A 287 33.80 6.89 -27.96
C ASP A 287 33.92 5.36 -28.00
N VAL A 288 33.17 4.66 -27.14
CA VAL A 288 33.12 3.19 -27.12
C VAL A 288 32.55 2.66 -28.43
N CYS A 289 31.52 3.32 -28.98
CA CYS A 289 30.94 2.96 -30.27
C CYS A 289 31.95 3.18 -31.41
N ALA A 290 32.68 4.30 -31.36
CA ALA A 290 33.68 4.68 -32.37
C ALA A 290 34.92 3.76 -32.38
N SER A 291 35.08 2.89 -31.37
CA SER A 291 36.16 1.89 -31.36
C SER A 291 35.92 0.73 -32.34
N CYS A 292 34.65 0.47 -32.70
CA CYS A 292 34.25 -0.60 -33.61
C CYS A 292 33.54 -0.06 -34.86
N HIS A 293 32.93 1.13 -34.76
CA HIS A 293 32.17 1.78 -35.83
C HIS A 293 32.75 3.14 -36.20
N ASP A 294 32.31 3.71 -37.31
CA ASP A 294 32.68 5.08 -37.67
C ASP A 294 32.03 6.13 -36.75
N ALA A 295 32.46 7.39 -36.91
CA ALA A 295 32.02 8.49 -36.06
C ALA A 295 30.51 8.80 -36.13
N SER A 296 29.79 8.35 -37.17
CA SER A 296 28.34 8.57 -37.29
C SER A 296 27.54 7.78 -36.24
N TYR A 297 28.08 6.68 -35.72
CA TYR A 297 27.42 5.86 -34.70
C TYR A 297 27.35 6.56 -33.33
N ALA A 298 28.25 7.51 -33.06
CA ALA A 298 28.15 8.36 -31.88
C ALA A 298 26.80 9.12 -31.86
N GLN A 299 26.36 9.60 -33.02
CA GLN A 299 25.10 10.33 -33.14
C GLN A 299 23.89 9.42 -32.92
N ILE A 300 23.94 8.17 -33.38
CA ILE A 300 22.88 7.17 -33.15
C ILE A 300 22.64 6.97 -31.65
N MET A 301 23.71 6.87 -30.86
CA MET A 301 23.58 6.76 -29.40
C MET A 301 22.89 7.99 -28.80
N ILE A 302 23.32 9.20 -29.19
CA ILE A 302 22.77 10.45 -28.69
C ILE A 302 21.28 10.56 -29.02
N ASP A 303 20.90 10.29 -30.27
CA ASP A 303 19.52 10.41 -30.75
C ASP A 303 18.60 9.38 -30.08
N THR A 304 19.05 8.12 -29.99
CA THR A 304 18.32 7.05 -29.30
C THR A 304 18.06 7.43 -27.83
N GLN A 305 19.08 7.92 -27.14
CA GLN A 305 18.94 8.33 -25.73
C GLN A 305 18.02 9.53 -25.57
N LYS A 306 18.08 10.50 -26.48
CA LYS A 306 17.21 11.68 -26.47
C LYS A 306 15.75 11.29 -26.68
N GLU A 307 15.47 10.44 -27.68
CA GLU A 307 14.11 9.95 -27.95
C GLU A 307 13.56 9.15 -26.77
N PHE A 308 14.35 8.19 -26.25
CA PHE A 308 13.96 7.38 -25.11
C PHE A 308 13.61 8.22 -23.89
N LEU A 309 14.43 9.23 -23.56
CA LEU A 309 14.18 10.11 -22.41
C LEU A 309 12.92 10.96 -22.59
N GLY A 310 12.62 11.40 -23.83
CA GLY A 310 11.39 12.11 -24.14
C GLY A 310 10.15 11.25 -23.91
N LYS A 311 10.15 10.02 -24.43
CA LYS A 311 9.07 9.04 -24.22
C LYS A 311 8.94 8.66 -22.74
N LEU A 312 10.06 8.42 -22.06
CA LEU A 312 10.10 8.07 -20.64
C LEU A 312 9.49 9.17 -19.77
N THR A 313 9.87 10.43 -19.99
CA THR A 313 9.34 11.56 -19.22
C THR A 313 7.81 11.64 -19.34
N THR A 314 7.30 11.43 -20.56
CA THR A 314 5.86 11.47 -20.84
C THR A 314 5.11 10.35 -20.14
N ILE A 315 5.55 9.09 -20.32
CA ILE A 315 4.86 7.93 -19.73
C ILE A 315 5.01 7.90 -18.20
N SER A 316 6.16 8.31 -17.66
CA SER A 316 6.38 8.41 -16.21
C SER A 316 5.43 9.40 -15.56
N LYS A 317 5.20 10.55 -16.19
CA LYS A 317 4.23 11.55 -15.71
C LYS A 317 2.80 10.99 -15.70
N LEU A 318 2.37 10.34 -16.78
CA LEU A 318 1.04 9.72 -16.87
C LEU A 318 0.86 8.63 -15.80
N ARG A 319 1.87 7.78 -15.59
CA ARG A 319 1.86 6.73 -14.57
C ARG A 319 1.80 7.31 -13.15
N ASP A 320 2.47 8.43 -12.88
CA ASP A 320 2.43 9.10 -11.58
C ASP A 320 1.07 9.78 -11.32
N GLU A 321 0.47 10.43 -12.32
CA GLU A 321 -0.89 10.98 -12.27
C GLU A 321 -1.94 9.90 -11.98
N LEU A 322 -1.83 8.75 -12.65
CA LEU A 322 -2.69 7.59 -12.39
C LEU A 322 -2.46 7.02 -10.98
N SER A 323 -1.21 6.97 -10.52
CA SER A 323 -0.87 6.49 -9.18
C SER A 323 -1.52 7.32 -8.07
N ALA A 324 -1.68 8.63 -8.26
CA ALA A 324 -2.34 9.51 -7.30
C ALA A 324 -3.83 9.17 -7.11
N HIS A 325 -4.46 8.56 -8.12
CA HIS A 325 -5.86 8.14 -8.10
C HIS A 325 -6.01 6.63 -7.84
N ARG A 326 -4.95 5.94 -7.43
CA ARG A 326 -4.98 4.48 -7.24
C ARG A 326 -6.04 4.02 -6.24
N GLU A 327 -6.30 4.80 -5.18
CA GLU A 327 -7.26 4.42 -4.14
C GLU A 327 -8.71 4.33 -4.65
N SER A 328 -9.04 5.01 -5.75
CA SER A 328 -10.37 4.94 -6.37
C SER A 328 -10.47 3.88 -7.47
N MET A 329 -9.38 3.20 -7.82
CA MET A 329 -9.36 2.21 -8.90
C MET A 329 -10.06 0.91 -8.50
N LYS A 330 -10.80 0.32 -9.45
CA LYS A 330 -11.40 -1.02 -9.31
C LYS A 330 -10.33 -2.11 -9.41
N PRO A 331 -10.57 -3.35 -8.92
CA PRO A 331 -9.56 -4.42 -8.95
C PRO A 331 -8.95 -4.72 -10.32
N GLY A 332 -9.75 -4.79 -11.40
CA GLY A 332 -9.22 -5.00 -12.75
C GLY A 332 -8.44 -3.79 -13.28
N GLN A 333 -8.86 -2.58 -12.91
CA GLN A 333 -8.13 -1.35 -13.23
C GLN A 333 -6.77 -1.28 -12.50
N ILE A 334 -6.73 -1.72 -11.23
CA ILE A 334 -5.47 -1.87 -10.45
C ILE A 334 -4.53 -2.86 -11.14
N ALA A 335 -5.04 -3.98 -11.66
CA ALA A 335 -4.22 -4.95 -12.37
C ALA A 335 -3.56 -4.34 -13.64
N LEU A 336 -4.33 -3.59 -14.44
CA LEU A 336 -3.80 -2.85 -15.59
C LEU A 336 -2.77 -1.80 -15.16
N PHE A 337 -3.07 -1.03 -14.10
CA PHE A 337 -2.14 -0.05 -13.56
C PHE A 337 -0.84 -0.69 -13.06
N ASN A 338 -0.91 -1.86 -12.42
CA ASN A 338 0.26 -2.58 -11.96
C ASN A 338 1.15 -3.06 -13.12
N GLN A 339 0.55 -3.47 -14.24
CA GLN A 339 1.28 -3.78 -15.48
C GLN A 339 1.98 -2.55 -16.06
N LEU A 340 1.25 -1.43 -16.17
CA LEU A 340 1.82 -0.14 -16.60
C LEU A 340 2.99 0.27 -15.70
N ASN A 341 2.79 0.22 -14.39
CA ASN A 341 3.81 0.59 -13.42
C ASN A 341 5.06 -0.30 -13.52
N LEU A 342 4.90 -1.61 -13.78
CA LEU A 342 6.02 -2.50 -14.04
C LEU A 342 6.78 -2.11 -15.32
N MET A 343 6.06 -1.84 -16.42
CA MET A 343 6.66 -1.41 -17.70
C MET A 343 7.50 -0.16 -17.54
N VAL A 344 6.94 0.88 -16.93
CA VAL A 344 7.68 2.13 -16.71
C VAL A 344 8.85 1.90 -15.76
N LYS A 345 8.69 1.07 -14.71
CA LYS A 345 9.80 0.74 -13.81
C LYS A 345 10.94 0.01 -14.51
N VAL A 346 10.66 -0.90 -15.45
CA VAL A 346 11.67 -1.59 -16.27
C VAL A 346 12.46 -0.57 -17.08
N LEU A 347 11.78 0.35 -17.76
CA LEU A 347 12.39 1.43 -18.54
C LEU A 347 13.27 2.35 -17.67
N GLU A 348 12.79 2.74 -16.48
CA GLU A 348 13.53 3.58 -15.53
C GLU A 348 14.78 2.89 -14.95
N LYS A 349 14.72 1.57 -14.77
CA LYS A 349 15.75 0.79 -14.07
C LYS A 349 16.80 0.16 -14.99
N ASP A 350 16.56 0.10 -16.29
CA ASP A 350 17.56 -0.38 -17.24
C ASP A 350 18.83 0.48 -17.24
N GLY A 351 18.65 1.80 -17.30
CA GLY A 351 19.73 2.79 -17.15
C GLY A 351 20.57 3.08 -18.40
N SER A 352 20.43 2.30 -19.49
CA SER A 352 21.11 2.55 -20.79
C SER A 352 20.50 3.71 -21.58
N LYS A 353 19.28 4.11 -21.18
CA LYS A 353 18.45 5.10 -21.86
C LYS A 353 18.13 4.67 -23.30
N GLY A 354 17.71 3.42 -23.48
CA GLY A 354 17.27 2.91 -24.78
C GLY A 354 18.28 2.03 -25.50
N ILE A 355 19.58 2.20 -25.23
CA ILE A 355 20.65 1.55 -26.01
C ILE A 355 20.63 0.03 -25.89
N HIS A 356 20.30 -0.54 -24.73
CA HIS A 356 20.32 -1.99 -24.56
C HIS A 356 19.33 -2.74 -25.46
N ASN A 357 18.26 -2.09 -25.94
CA ASN A 357 17.35 -2.64 -26.93
C ASN A 357 16.35 -1.58 -27.43
N PRO A 358 16.72 -0.73 -28.41
CA PRO A 358 15.86 0.38 -28.83
C PRO A 358 14.48 -0.05 -29.30
N ASP A 359 14.41 -1.10 -30.13
CA ASP A 359 13.15 -1.60 -30.70
C ASP A 359 12.24 -2.20 -29.63
N TYR A 360 12.79 -3.03 -28.74
CA TYR A 360 12.01 -3.59 -27.66
C TYR A 360 11.50 -2.52 -26.70
N PHE A 361 12.30 -1.49 -26.38
CA PHE A 361 11.84 -0.40 -25.54
C PHE A 361 10.73 0.42 -26.21
N ASN A 362 10.75 0.57 -27.54
CA ASN A 362 9.63 1.15 -28.27
C ASN A 362 8.36 0.31 -28.14
N ASN A 363 8.45 -1.02 -28.26
CA ASN A 363 7.31 -1.91 -28.02
C ASN A 363 6.77 -1.76 -26.58
N ILE A 364 7.65 -1.62 -25.57
CA ILE A 364 7.22 -1.36 -24.19
C ILE A 364 6.50 -0.01 -24.08
N PHE A 365 6.98 1.06 -24.73
CA PHE A 365 6.29 2.35 -24.73
C PHE A 365 4.91 2.27 -25.36
N ASP A 366 4.77 1.58 -26.49
CA ASP A 366 3.50 1.42 -27.18
C ASP A 366 2.50 0.64 -26.32
N ALA A 367 2.94 -0.48 -25.73
CA ALA A 367 2.13 -1.26 -24.80
C ALA A 367 1.74 -0.43 -23.56
N ALA A 368 2.66 0.37 -23.02
CA ALA A 368 2.38 1.24 -21.87
C ALA A 368 1.35 2.33 -22.20
N ASN A 369 1.44 2.97 -23.37
CA ASN A 369 0.44 3.95 -23.82
C ASN A 369 -0.95 3.31 -23.99
N GLN A 370 -1.02 2.12 -24.60
CA GLN A 370 -2.28 1.37 -24.70
C GLN A 370 -2.87 1.03 -23.32
N LEU A 371 -2.02 0.70 -22.33
CA LEU A 371 -2.48 0.48 -20.96
C LEU A 371 -3.02 1.76 -20.32
N VAL A 372 -2.38 2.91 -20.53
CA VAL A 372 -2.90 4.20 -20.05
C VAL A 372 -4.32 4.44 -20.57
N ASP A 373 -4.56 4.22 -21.87
CA ASP A 373 -5.88 4.40 -22.46
C ASP A 373 -6.90 3.40 -21.91
N LYS A 374 -6.52 2.13 -21.73
CA LYS A 374 -7.37 1.11 -21.09
C LYS A 374 -7.71 1.45 -19.64
N ILE A 375 -6.77 2.01 -18.89
CA ILE A 375 -6.98 2.41 -17.49
C ILE A 375 -7.94 3.61 -17.41
N LYS A 376 -7.76 4.62 -18.27
CA LYS A 376 -8.61 5.82 -18.33
C LYS A 376 -10.03 5.49 -18.76
N ASN A 377 -10.17 4.58 -19.72
CA ASN A 377 -11.46 4.15 -20.28
C ASN A 377 -11.98 2.85 -19.66
N TYR A 378 -11.50 2.47 -18.47
CA TYR A 378 -11.80 1.18 -17.87
C TYR A 378 -13.31 1.02 -17.63
N LYS A 379 -13.89 0.01 -18.29
CA LYS A 379 -15.25 -0.47 -18.02
C LYS A 379 -15.15 -1.81 -17.35
N GLU A 380 -15.96 -2.01 -16.32
CA GLU A 380 -15.98 -3.28 -15.59
C GLU A 380 -16.63 -4.33 -16.48
N GLU A 381 -15.85 -5.33 -16.89
CA GLU A 381 -16.40 -6.48 -17.62
C GLU A 381 -17.35 -7.27 -16.71
N PRO A 382 -18.49 -7.77 -17.23
CA PRO A 382 -19.35 -8.65 -16.47
C PRO A 382 -18.56 -9.89 -16.04
N LYS A 383 -18.63 -10.23 -14.75
CA LYS A 383 -17.93 -11.42 -14.22
C LYS A 383 -18.42 -12.67 -14.96
N VAL A 384 -17.57 -13.20 -15.84
CA VAL A 384 -17.72 -14.55 -16.35
C VAL A 384 -17.32 -15.51 -15.24
N GLU A 385 -18.28 -16.30 -14.76
CA GLU A 385 -18.04 -17.41 -13.85
C GLU A 385 -17.12 -18.42 -14.54
N LYS A 386 -15.82 -18.40 -14.20
CA LYS A 386 -14.89 -19.45 -14.61
C LYS A 386 -14.87 -20.52 -13.53
N THR A 387 -15.54 -21.62 -13.83
CA THR A 387 -15.46 -22.90 -13.13
C THR A 387 -14.05 -23.49 -13.21
N ASP A 388 -13.62 -24.03 -12.08
CA ASP A 388 -12.57 -25.03 -11.84
C ASP A 388 -11.07 -24.65 -11.94
N ALA A 389 -10.41 -24.63 -10.77
CA ALA A 389 -9.29 -25.56 -10.50
C ALA A 389 -8.98 -25.68 -8.99
N LYS A 390 -9.24 -26.89 -8.47
CA LYS A 390 -8.57 -27.63 -7.38
C LYS A 390 -8.48 -27.04 -5.96
N LYS A 391 -9.35 -27.61 -5.13
CA LYS A 391 -9.18 -27.93 -3.70
C LYS A 391 -7.73 -28.26 -3.31
N VAL A 392 -7.19 -27.51 -2.35
CA VAL A 392 -6.39 -28.08 -1.26
C VAL A 392 -7.08 -27.67 0.03
N ALA A 393 -7.60 -28.69 0.72
CA ALA A 393 -8.33 -28.55 1.97
C ALA A 393 -7.38 -28.22 3.12
N ALA A 394 -7.75 -27.23 3.93
CA ALA A 394 -7.40 -27.20 5.34
C ALA A 394 -8.64 -26.72 6.10
N LYS A 395 -9.20 -27.66 6.87
CA LYS A 395 -10.41 -27.55 7.68
C LYS A 395 -10.33 -26.39 8.68
N SER A 396 -11.40 -25.61 8.74
CA SER A 396 -11.96 -25.06 9.98
C SER A 396 -13.45 -24.86 9.76
N GLU A 397 -14.24 -25.87 10.12
CA GLU A 397 -15.69 -25.76 10.30
C GLU A 397 -15.96 -24.96 11.58
N VAL A 398 -16.59 -23.78 11.47
CA VAL A 398 -17.66 -23.37 12.39
C VAL A 398 -18.71 -22.64 11.55
N VAL A 399 -19.93 -23.14 11.69
CA VAL A 399 -21.15 -22.81 10.98
C VAL A 399 -21.59 -21.37 11.24
N ALA A 400 -21.81 -20.59 10.17
CA ALA A 400 -22.79 -19.51 10.15
C ALA A 400 -23.48 -19.55 8.77
N LYS A 401 -24.76 -19.95 8.76
CA LYS A 401 -25.62 -19.83 7.58
C LYS A 401 -25.85 -18.34 7.31
N GLU A 402 -25.30 -17.82 6.21
CA GLU A 402 -25.79 -16.56 5.62
C GLU A 402 -26.75 -16.90 4.47
N GLU A 403 -27.99 -16.43 4.59
CA GLU A 403 -28.96 -16.41 3.48
C GLU A 403 -28.55 -15.37 2.43
N PRO A 404 -28.85 -15.60 1.13
CA PRO A 404 -28.41 -14.72 0.05
C PRO A 404 -29.06 -13.32 0.12
N ALA A 405 -28.25 -12.30 -0.13
CA ALA A 405 -28.67 -10.90 -0.18
C ALA A 405 -29.65 -10.64 -1.34
N LYS A 406 -30.76 -9.96 -1.05
CA LYS A 406 -31.74 -9.49 -2.06
C LYS A 406 -31.10 -8.48 -3.01
N VAL A 407 -31.27 -8.68 -4.32
CA VAL A 407 -30.87 -7.75 -5.37
C VAL A 407 -31.97 -6.68 -5.54
N PHE A 408 -31.61 -5.40 -5.42
CA PHE A 408 -32.52 -4.26 -5.64
C PHE A 408 -32.14 -3.58 -6.95
N LYS A 409 -33.06 -3.49 -7.91
CA LYS A 409 -32.91 -2.75 -9.16
C LYS A 409 -34.26 -2.19 -9.57
N ALA A 410 -34.41 -0.88 -9.60
CA ALA A 410 -35.65 -0.21 -10.00
C ALA A 410 -35.58 0.22 -11.46
N ASN A 411 -36.72 0.22 -12.15
CA ASN A 411 -36.83 0.65 -13.55
C ASN A 411 -37.63 1.95 -13.63
N ASN A 412 -37.04 3.05 -13.15
CA ASN A 412 -37.69 4.36 -13.19
C ASN A 412 -37.68 4.96 -14.61
N PRO A 413 -38.73 5.70 -15.02
CA PRO A 413 -38.77 6.40 -16.29
C PRO A 413 -37.53 7.27 -16.51
N LYS A 414 -37.02 7.28 -17.74
CA LYS A 414 -35.79 8.00 -18.09
C LYS A 414 -35.94 9.51 -17.83
N GLU A 415 -37.12 10.05 -18.10
CA GLU A 415 -37.47 11.45 -17.90
C GLU A 415 -37.34 11.86 -16.42
N LEU A 416 -37.67 10.95 -15.48
CA LEU A 416 -37.51 11.18 -14.04
C LEU A 416 -36.06 11.00 -13.59
N MET A 417 -35.31 10.09 -14.22
CA MET A 417 -33.89 9.89 -13.93
C MET A 417 -33.01 11.03 -14.47
N ASP A 418 -33.44 11.69 -15.55
CA ASP A 418 -32.74 12.82 -16.16
C ASP A 418 -32.90 14.12 -15.33
N ILE A 419 -34.00 14.26 -14.58
CA ILE A 419 -34.22 15.39 -13.64
C ILE A 419 -33.77 15.08 -12.20
N ALA A 420 -33.45 13.81 -11.89
CA ALA A 420 -33.02 13.42 -10.56
C ALA A 420 -31.60 13.94 -10.26
N PRO A 421 -31.39 14.64 -9.13
CA PRO A 421 -30.07 15.13 -8.77
C PRO A 421 -29.11 13.97 -8.47
N GLU A 422 -27.85 14.10 -8.90
CA GLU A 422 -26.79 13.12 -8.59
C GLU A 422 -26.64 12.93 -7.07
N THR A 423 -26.58 14.05 -6.34
CA THR A 423 -26.52 14.10 -4.88
C THR A 423 -27.36 15.25 -4.34
N ILE A 424 -27.80 15.11 -3.08
CA ILE A 424 -28.54 16.13 -2.34
C ILE A 424 -27.82 16.39 -1.03
N ASN A 425 -27.37 17.62 -0.80
CA ASN A 425 -26.91 18.05 0.52
C ASN A 425 -28.11 18.42 1.39
N LEU A 426 -28.46 17.56 2.35
CA LEU A 426 -29.65 17.73 3.18
C LEU A 426 -29.57 18.96 4.09
N ALA A 427 -28.36 19.34 4.53
CA ALA A 427 -28.17 20.50 5.39
C ALA A 427 -28.37 21.82 4.60
N GLU A 428 -27.86 21.88 3.37
CA GLU A 428 -28.03 23.06 2.51
C GLU A 428 -29.48 23.19 2.03
N GLN A 429 -30.09 22.09 1.58
CA GLN A 429 -31.47 22.09 1.08
C GLN A 429 -32.48 22.54 2.14
N HIS A 430 -32.24 22.19 3.40
CA HIS A 430 -33.13 22.54 4.52
C HIS A 430 -32.60 23.66 5.42
N LYS A 431 -31.52 24.34 5.02
CA LYS A 431 -30.88 25.46 5.75
C LYS A 431 -30.58 25.13 7.22
N ILE A 432 -30.01 23.96 7.48
CA ILE A 432 -29.71 23.46 8.83
C ILE A 432 -28.27 23.84 9.20
N ASN A 433 -28.10 24.56 10.31
CA ASN A 433 -26.78 24.81 10.91
C ASN A 433 -26.41 23.66 11.86
N SER A 434 -25.40 22.86 11.49
CA SER A 434 -24.93 21.70 12.28
C SER A 434 -23.45 21.79 12.62
N THR A 435 -23.07 21.25 13.78
CA THR A 435 -21.67 21.10 14.23
C THR A 435 -21.00 19.83 13.69
N LYS A 436 -21.75 18.96 13.02
CA LYS A 436 -21.25 17.75 12.35
C LYS A 436 -21.27 17.93 10.84
N LYS A 437 -20.42 17.17 10.13
CA LYS A 437 -20.39 17.17 8.67
C LYS A 437 -21.77 16.84 8.07
N PRO A 438 -22.21 17.58 7.04
CA PRO A 438 -23.55 17.42 6.47
C PRO A 438 -23.69 16.09 5.73
N VAL A 439 -24.89 15.52 5.72
CA VAL A 439 -25.19 14.31 4.94
C VAL A 439 -25.39 14.72 3.49
N VAL A 440 -24.50 14.23 2.62
CA VAL A 440 -24.66 14.30 1.17
C VAL A 440 -25.32 13.00 0.72
N PHE A 441 -26.63 13.05 0.53
CA PHE A 441 -27.44 11.91 0.11
C PHE A 441 -27.20 11.62 -1.38
N ALA A 442 -26.71 10.42 -1.70
CA ALA A 442 -26.53 9.98 -3.08
C ALA A 442 -27.88 9.61 -3.72
N HIS A 443 -28.68 10.61 -4.09
CA HIS A 443 -30.06 10.45 -4.54
C HIS A 443 -30.19 9.55 -5.76
N LYS A 444 -29.41 9.78 -6.83
CA LYS A 444 -29.46 8.96 -8.04
C LYS A 444 -29.14 7.48 -7.81
N LYS A 445 -28.17 7.19 -6.95
CA LYS A 445 -27.85 5.81 -6.53
C LYS A 445 -29.04 5.13 -5.83
N HIS A 446 -29.82 5.88 -5.05
CA HIS A 446 -31.04 5.34 -4.43
C HIS A 446 -32.17 5.20 -5.45
N ALA A 447 -32.28 6.12 -6.42
CA ALA A 447 -33.24 6.03 -7.51
C ALA A 447 -32.95 4.87 -8.48
N GLU A 448 -31.69 4.43 -8.61
CA GLU A 448 -31.35 3.20 -9.36
C GLU A 448 -31.75 1.92 -8.61
N MET A 449 -31.83 1.99 -7.28
CA MET A 449 -32.15 0.84 -6.41
C MET A 449 -33.65 0.73 -6.08
N PHE A 450 -34.37 1.87 -6.04
CA PHE A 450 -35.76 1.95 -5.61
C PHE A 450 -36.59 2.81 -6.56
N GLU A 451 -37.85 2.40 -6.79
CA GLU A 451 -38.78 3.19 -7.62
C GLU A 451 -38.99 4.58 -6.99
N CYS A 452 -39.03 5.64 -7.79
CA CYS A 452 -39.15 7.01 -7.32
C CYS A 452 -40.39 7.21 -6.44
N THR A 453 -41.48 6.49 -6.75
CA THR A 453 -42.73 6.47 -5.99
C THR A 453 -42.59 5.87 -4.59
N LYS A 454 -41.49 5.18 -4.24
CA LYS A 454 -41.24 4.74 -2.87
C LYS A 454 -40.91 5.90 -1.93
N CYS A 455 -40.36 6.99 -2.46
CA CYS A 455 -39.93 8.15 -1.68
C CYS A 455 -40.74 9.41 -1.98
N HIS A 456 -41.24 9.54 -3.22
CA HIS A 456 -41.95 10.73 -3.69
C HIS A 456 -43.45 10.49 -3.88
N GLU A 457 -44.26 11.45 -3.47
CA GLU A 457 -45.70 11.49 -3.75
C GLU A 457 -45.94 11.93 -5.20
N LYS A 458 -45.17 12.93 -5.65
CA LYS A 458 -45.08 13.39 -7.04
C LYS A 458 -43.62 13.51 -7.46
N PRO A 459 -43.06 12.47 -8.11
CA PRO A 459 -41.64 12.44 -8.52
C PRO A 459 -41.22 13.62 -9.39
N GLU A 460 -42.08 14.06 -10.30
CA GLU A 460 -41.87 15.18 -11.21
C GLU A 460 -41.76 16.55 -10.51
N GLU A 461 -42.39 16.71 -9.35
CA GLU A 461 -42.33 17.91 -8.51
C GLU A 461 -41.28 17.77 -7.38
N GLY A 462 -40.66 16.60 -7.22
CA GLY A 462 -39.69 16.30 -6.15
C GLY A 462 -40.31 16.17 -4.75
N THR A 463 -41.64 16.15 -4.63
CA THR A 463 -42.35 16.13 -3.33
C THR A 463 -42.22 14.78 -2.64
N LEU A 464 -41.68 14.74 -1.41
CA LEU A 464 -41.51 13.52 -0.62
C LEU A 464 -42.85 13.04 -0.02
N LYS A 465 -43.04 11.73 0.09
CA LYS A 465 -44.21 11.11 0.77
C LYS A 465 -44.27 11.42 2.27
N VAL A 466 -43.12 11.73 2.84
CA VAL A 466 -42.97 12.03 4.26
C VAL A 466 -42.83 13.53 4.44
N LYS A 467 -43.65 14.10 5.32
CA LYS A 467 -43.55 15.51 5.67
C LYS A 467 -42.38 15.73 6.63
N ILE A 468 -41.34 16.40 6.18
CA ILE A 468 -40.18 16.72 6.99
C ILE A 468 -40.56 17.85 7.97
N THR A 469 -40.79 17.51 9.24
CA THR A 469 -41.24 18.47 10.27
C THR A 469 -40.19 18.74 11.34
N LYS A 470 -39.29 17.79 11.60
CA LYS A 470 -38.24 17.91 12.61
C LYS A 470 -36.86 17.65 12.02
N LEU A 471 -35.95 18.61 12.17
CA LEU A 471 -34.64 18.63 11.50
C LEU A 471 -33.44 18.62 12.46
N ASP A 472 -33.67 18.67 13.76
CA ASP A 472 -32.65 18.80 14.80
C ASP A 472 -32.35 17.48 15.52
N GLY A 473 -31.07 17.28 15.86
CA GLY A 473 -30.60 16.13 16.64
C GLY A 473 -30.66 14.78 15.92
N THR A 474 -30.42 13.70 16.66
CA THR A 474 -30.48 12.32 16.14
C THR A 474 -31.90 11.80 15.97
N ASN A 475 -32.90 12.47 16.57
CA ASN A 475 -34.31 12.13 16.51
C ASN A 475 -35.05 13.07 15.54
N ASN A 476 -34.71 12.99 14.25
CA ASN A 476 -35.23 13.83 13.17
C ASN A 476 -36.02 13.01 12.14
N SER A 477 -36.79 13.67 11.28
CA SER A 477 -37.68 13.02 10.30
C SER A 477 -36.91 12.17 9.28
N PHE A 478 -35.70 12.56 8.87
CA PHE A 478 -34.89 11.73 7.95
C PHE A 478 -34.47 10.41 8.59
N HIS A 479 -34.03 10.43 9.85
CA HIS A 479 -33.64 9.21 10.54
C HIS A 479 -34.83 8.31 10.82
N ASN A 480 -35.96 8.85 11.26
CA ASN A 480 -37.06 8.02 11.76
C ASN A 480 -38.06 7.60 10.70
N GLU A 481 -38.17 8.34 9.60
CA GLU A 481 -39.28 8.18 8.64
C GLU A 481 -38.80 7.83 7.23
N LEU A 482 -37.51 8.03 6.90
CA LEU A 482 -36.95 7.72 5.56
C LEU A 482 -35.72 6.81 5.62
N CYS A 483 -34.58 7.34 6.09
CA CYS A 483 -33.28 6.71 5.94
C CYS A 483 -33.12 5.44 6.79
N PHE A 484 -33.36 5.51 8.11
CA PHE A 484 -33.14 4.31 8.95
C PHE A 484 -34.19 3.23 8.77
N PRO A 485 -35.50 3.51 8.64
CA PRO A 485 -36.49 2.47 8.36
C PRO A 485 -36.14 1.69 7.10
N CYS A 486 -35.85 2.39 6.00
CA CYS A 486 -35.50 1.76 4.73
C CYS A 486 -34.18 0.96 4.84
N HIS A 487 -33.16 1.51 5.48
CA HIS A 487 -31.89 0.81 5.66
C HIS A 487 -31.99 -0.41 6.59
N LYS A 488 -32.85 -0.36 7.61
CA LYS A 488 -33.13 -1.50 8.48
C LYS A 488 -33.92 -2.58 7.74
N GLU A 489 -34.97 -2.20 7.03
CA GLU A 489 -35.80 -3.11 6.24
C GLU A 489 -34.97 -3.86 5.18
N ASN A 490 -34.07 -3.15 4.51
CA ASN A 490 -33.20 -3.71 3.48
C ASN A 490 -31.86 -4.26 4.01
N LYS A 491 -31.71 -4.35 5.35
CA LYS A 491 -30.51 -4.87 6.04
C LYS A 491 -29.19 -4.27 5.52
N VAL A 492 -29.18 -2.97 5.24
CA VAL A 492 -28.02 -2.26 4.71
C VAL A 492 -26.92 -2.24 5.77
N LYS A 493 -25.77 -2.83 5.47
CA LYS A 493 -24.61 -2.87 6.38
C LYS A 493 -24.22 -1.44 6.78
N ASN A 494 -24.24 -1.17 8.09
CA ASN A 494 -23.98 0.15 8.67
C ASN A 494 -24.95 1.27 8.22
N GLY A 495 -26.12 0.93 7.69
CA GLY A 495 -27.08 1.91 7.14
C GLY A 495 -27.71 2.85 8.17
N THR A 496 -27.55 2.60 9.47
CA THR A 496 -27.96 3.50 10.55
C THR A 496 -26.79 4.11 11.31
N SER A 497 -25.57 3.95 10.81
CA SER A 497 -24.36 4.46 11.45
C SER A 497 -24.15 5.93 11.14
N CYS A 498 -24.00 6.75 12.18
CA CYS A 498 -23.76 8.18 12.08
C CYS A 498 -22.50 8.51 11.25
N THR A 499 -21.39 7.79 11.46
CA THR A 499 -20.12 8.02 10.75
C THR A 499 -20.14 7.55 9.31
N THR A 500 -21.06 6.65 8.96
CA THR A 500 -21.24 6.21 7.58
C THR A 500 -22.03 7.24 6.77
N CYS A 501 -22.97 7.95 7.42
CA CYS A 501 -23.85 8.92 6.75
C CYS A 501 -23.31 10.36 6.80
N HIS A 502 -22.63 10.76 7.88
CA HIS A 502 -22.03 12.10 8.07
C HIS A 502 -20.52 12.07 7.82
N LYS A 503 -20.10 12.06 6.54
CA LYS A 503 -18.69 11.93 6.12
C LYS A 503 -18.01 13.25 5.82
#